data_AF-A0A9E5M978-F1
#
_entry.id   AF-A0A9E5M978-F1
#
_cell.length_a   1.000
_cell.length_b   1.000
_cell.length_c   1.000
_cell.angle_alpha   90.00
_cell.angle_beta   90.00
_cell.angle_gamma   90.00
#
_symmetry.space_group_name_H-M   'P 1'
#
loop_
_entity.id
_entity.type
_entity.pdbx_description
1 polymer ?
#
loop_
_entity_poly.entity_id
_entity_poly.type
_entity_poly.pdbx_seq_one_letter_code
_entity_poly.pdbx_strand_id
1 'polypeptide(L)' 'MVLKRPPEAGGEPVELHITELAYGGDGVARHDGQVIFVPFTIPGERVRVVLTEKHKT' A
#
# COMPACT_ATOMS: atom_id res chain seq x y z
N MET A 1 -2.50 8.21 21.82
CA MET A 1 -2.14 7.86 20.43
C MET A 1 -3.28 7.03 19.87
N VAL A 2 -4.25 7.66 19.20
CA VAL A 2 -5.46 6.97 18.71
C VAL A 2 -5.09 6.25 17.42
N LEU A 3 -4.95 4.92 17.48
CA LEU A 3 -5.01 4.09 16.28
C LEU A 3 -6.42 4.27 15.72
N LYS A 4 -6.56 5.10 14.68
CA LYS A 4 -7.80 5.16 13.90
C LYS A 4 -8.18 3.71 13.58
N ARG A 5 -9.42 3.31 13.92
CA ARG A 5 -9.98 2.07 13.37
C ARG A 5 -9.74 2.13 11.87
N PRO A 6 -9.10 1.11 11.27
CA PRO A 6 -8.94 1.10 9.83
C PRO A 6 -10.33 1.33 9.23
N PRO A 7 -10.43 2.17 8.18
CA PRO A 7 -11.69 2.30 7.45
C PRO A 7 -12.15 0.89 7.10
N GLU A 8 -13.46 0.73 6.99
CA GLU A 8 -14.15 -0.51 6.64
C GLU A 8 -13.90 -0.85 5.16
N ALA A 9 -12.64 -0.75 4.73
CA ALA A 9 -12.13 -1.20 3.47
C ALA A 9 -12.23 -2.72 3.52
N GLY A 10 -13.30 -3.27 2.95
CA GLY A 10 -13.66 -4.69 3.00
C GLY A 10 -12.70 -5.63 2.26
N GLY A 11 -11.41 -5.28 2.16
CA GLY A 11 -10.35 -6.13 1.63
C GLY A 11 -9.58 -6.81 2.75
N GLU A 12 -9.10 -8.03 2.47
CA GLU A 12 -8.18 -8.71 3.37
C GLU A 12 -6.81 -8.01 3.39
N PRO A 13 -6.14 -7.92 4.54
CA PRO A 13 -4.83 -7.30 4.63
C PRO A 13 -3.79 -8.14 3.89
N VAL A 14 -2.99 -7.49 3.06
CA VAL A 14 -1.93 -8.09 2.24
C VAL A 14 -0.55 -7.61 2.69
N GLU A 15 0.44 -8.49 2.62
CA GLU A 15 1.85 -8.13 2.82
C GLU A 15 2.50 -7.72 1.50
N LEU A 16 3.13 -6.55 1.48
CA LEU A 16 3.79 -5.98 0.32
C LEU A 16 5.26 -5.71 0.60
N HIS A 17 6.08 -5.89 -0.42
CA HIS A 17 7.47 -5.46 -0.42
C HIS A 17 7.58 -4.16 -1.23
N ILE A 18 8.06 -3.10 -0.60
CA ILE A 18 8.26 -1.81 -1.26
C ILE A 18 9.59 -1.85 -2.02
N THR A 19 9.52 -1.67 -3.33
CA THR A 19 10.67 -1.84 -4.23
C THR A 19 11.31 -0.52 -4.64
N GLU A 20 10.51 0.54 -4.74
CA GLU A 20 10.92 1.86 -5.21
C GLU A 20 9.99 2.94 -4.66
N LEU A 21 10.31 4.22 -4.93
CA LEU A 21 9.43 5.35 -4.65
C LEU A 21 8.90 5.93 -5.96
N ALA A 22 7.61 6.25 -5.99
CA ALA A 22 6.98 6.98 -7.07
C ALA A 22 7.41 8.46 -7.05
N TYR A 23 7.21 9.13 -8.19
CA TYR A 23 7.29 10.58 -8.25
C TYR A 23 6.18 11.18 -7.36
N GLY A 24 6.57 11.73 -6.20
CA GLY A 24 5.64 12.16 -5.14
C GLY A 24 5.98 11.62 -3.75
N GLY A 25 6.83 10.58 -3.68
CA GLY A 25 7.35 10.03 -2.42
C GLY A 25 6.57 8.84 -1.87
N ASP A 26 5.48 8.41 -2.52
CA ASP A 26 4.79 7.16 -2.17
C ASP A 26 5.65 5.94 -2.51
N GLY A 27 5.62 4.92 -1.67
CA GLY A 27 6.26 3.64 -1.96
C GLY A 27 5.50 2.86 -3.02
N VAL A 28 6.22 2.11 -3.84
CA VAL A 28 5.67 1.30 -4.92
C VAL A 28 5.92 -0.17 -4.63
N ALA A 29 4.82 -0.94 -4.64
CA ALA A 29 4.82 -2.38 -4.59
C ALA A 29 4.12 -2.96 -5.83
N ARG A 30 4.47 -4.20 -6.17
CA ARG A 30 3.77 -4.99 -7.19
C ARG A 30 3.22 -6.24 -6.55
N HIS A 31 1.93 -6.49 -6.72
CA HIS A 31 1.24 -7.66 -6.20
C HIS A 31 0.17 -8.08 -7.19
N ASP A 32 0.10 -9.36 -7.53
CA ASP A 32 -0.86 -9.92 -8.49
C ASP A 32 -0.98 -9.15 -9.81
N GLY A 33 0.17 -8.70 -10.34
CA GLY A 33 0.24 -7.93 -11.58
C GLY A 33 -0.28 -6.49 -11.49
N GLN A 34 -0.66 -6.04 -10.29
CA GLN A 34 -1.10 -4.67 -10.01
C GLN A 34 0.03 -3.85 -9.38
N VAL A 35 0.12 -2.58 -9.76
CA VAL A 35 0.98 -1.60 -9.09
C VAL A 35 0.18 -0.99 -7.95
N ILE A 36 0.76 -1.02 -6.74
CA ILE A 36 0.15 -0.50 -5.51
C ILE A 36 1.03 0.62 -4.99
N PHE A 37 0.41 1.78 -4.73
CA PHE A 37 1.05 2.93 -4.10
C PHE A 37 0.76 2.90 -2.60
N VAL A 38 1.80 3.00 -1.79
CA VAL A 38 1.71 2.91 -0.33
C VAL A 38 2.35 4.16 0.30
N PRO A 39 1.55 5.06 0.88
CA PRO A 39 2.07 6.27 1.51
C PRO A 39 2.89 5.94 2.76
N PHE A 40 3.85 6.80 3.09
CA PHE A 40 4.69 6.70 4.29
C PHE A 40 5.54 5.42 4.37
N THR A 41 6.10 4.98 3.24
CA THR A 41 6.98 3.82 3.18
C THR A 41 8.25 4.11 2.40
N ILE A 42 9.28 3.27 2.60
CA ILE A 42 10.56 3.38 1.88
C ILE A 42 10.94 2.05 1.19
N PRO A 43 11.81 2.09 0.16
CA PRO A 43 12.29 0.88 -0.49
C PRO A 43 13.01 -0.06 0.49
N GLY A 44 12.74 -1.36 0.35
CA GLY A 44 13.24 -2.42 1.24
C GLY A 44 12.34 -2.73 2.43
N GLU A 45 11.31 -1.93 2.69
CA GLU A 45 10.32 -2.23 3.74
C GLU A 45 9.36 -3.34 3.33
N ARG A 46 8.93 -4.10 4.35
CA ARG A 46 7.79 -5.02 4.27
C ARG A 46 6.66 -4.44 5.10
N VAL A 47 5.52 -4.23 4.48
CA VAL A 47 4.36 -3.58 5.09
C VAL A 47 3.11 -4.42 4.92
N ARG A 48 2.23 -4.38 5.92
CA ARG A 48 0.92 -5.01 5.87
C ARG A 48 -0.13 -3.93 5.67
N VAL A 49 -0.85 -3.98 4.54
CA VAL A 49 -1.80 -2.94 4.14
C VAL A 49 -3.15 -3.53 3.80
N VAL A 50 -4.19 -2.69 3.86
CA VAL A 50 -5.52 -3.03 3.33
C VAL A 50 -5.73 -2.20 2.08
N LEU A 51 -6.09 -2.85 0.97
CA LEU A 51 -6.34 -2.16 -0.29
C LEU A 51 -7.70 -1.46 -0.23
N THR A 52 -7.68 -0.13 -0.29
CA THR A 52 -8.89 0.71 -0.13
C THR A 52 -9.56 1.02 -1.46
N GLU A 53 -8.79 1.24 -2.52
CA GLU A 53 -9.28 1.73 -3.81
C GLU A 53 -8.53 1.08 -4.98
N LYS A 54 -9.25 0.71 -6.03
CA LYS A 54 -8.68 0.25 -7.30
C LYS A 54 -8.94 1.31 -8.36
N HIS A 55 -7.91 2.03 -8.78
CA HIS A 55 -8.03 2.91 -9.93
C HIS A 55 -7.89 2.05 -11.21
N LYS A 56 -8.91 2.06 -12.05
CA LYS A 56 -8.89 1.42 -13.37
C LYS A 56 -8.91 2.53 -14.41
N THR A 57 -7.92 2.54 -15.30
CA THR A 57 -7.92 3.37 -16.51
C THR A 57 -9.08 2.97 -17.41
#